data_AF-A0A0F2JFH4-F1
#
_entry.id   AF-A0A0F2JFH4-F1
#
_cell.length_a   1.000
_cell.length_b   1.000
_cell.length_c   1.000
_cell.angle_alpha   90.00
_cell.angle_beta   90.00
_cell.angle_gamma   90.00
#
_symmetry.space_group_name_H-M   'P 1'
#
loop_
_entity.id
_entity.type
_entity.pdbx_description
1 polymer ?
#
loop_
_entity_poly.entity_id
_entity_poly.type
_entity_poly.pdbx_seq_one_letter_code
_entity_poly.pdbx_strand_id
1 'polypeptide(L)'
;MRKSFIKVLLLTTLASLVLIGCGSTTTQAPQPQQATTAPAADVTKSIADIKAVLPKFAIPMREVGDRFDNMYFAAKGGNWALAAYMSKYMNGAMNPASLTKPDEYGAWKSFYTGSVDPLNKAIAAKDFAAFDKSYGEVLNKCNACHSATGYKFIKLVKPTVPTDVHADFTEKSEPGDVPK
;
A
#
# COMPACT_ATOMS: atom_id res chain seq x y z
N MET A 1 -28.35 -18.05 64.99
CA MET A 1 -27.54 -17.18 64.12
C MET A 1 -26.71 -16.23 64.98
N ARG A 2 -25.44 -16.03 64.59
CA ARG A 2 -24.38 -15.20 65.23
C ARG A 2 -23.88 -15.63 66.61
N LYS A 3 -22.79 -16.42 66.62
CA LYS A 3 -21.79 -16.43 67.68
C LYS A 3 -20.45 -15.98 67.08
N SER A 4 -19.96 -14.85 67.59
CA SER A 4 -18.63 -14.29 67.38
C SER A 4 -17.58 -15.23 67.96
N PHE A 5 -16.41 -15.41 67.35
CA PHE A 5 -15.13 -15.54 68.08
C PHE A 5 -13.94 -15.30 67.13
N ILE A 6 -13.29 -14.18 67.42
CA ILE A 6 -11.98 -13.69 67.01
C ILE A 6 -10.92 -14.81 67.06
N LYS A 7 -10.21 -15.06 65.94
CA LYS A 7 -8.92 -15.77 65.97
C LYS A 7 -7.80 -14.74 65.89
N VAL A 8 -7.10 -14.65 67.01
CA VAL A 8 -5.92 -13.85 67.30
C VAL A 8 -4.80 -14.24 66.34
N LEU A 9 -4.33 -13.27 65.55
CA LEU A 9 -3.13 -13.35 64.72
C LEU A 9 -1.93 -13.11 65.64
N LEU A 10 -1.18 -14.17 65.97
CA LEU A 10 0.03 -14.06 66.78
C LEU A 10 1.18 -13.54 65.91
N LEU A 11 1.62 -12.32 66.22
CA LEU A 11 2.89 -11.74 65.81
C LEU A 11 4.03 -12.46 66.53
N THR A 12 5.01 -12.99 65.79
CA THR A 12 6.36 -13.27 66.32
C THR A 12 7.39 -12.58 65.42
N THR A 13 7.80 -11.40 65.84
CA THR A 13 8.99 -10.69 65.38
C THR A 13 10.22 -11.22 66.13
N LEU A 14 11.28 -11.61 65.43
CA LEU A 14 12.68 -11.53 65.88
C LEU A 14 13.58 -11.79 64.65
N ALA A 15 13.97 -10.72 63.94
CA ALA A 15 15.29 -10.09 64.06
C ALA A 15 16.45 -11.06 63.77
N SER A 16 17.01 -10.97 62.56
CA SER A 16 18.34 -11.51 62.27
C SER A 16 19.02 -10.63 61.22
N LEU A 17 20.01 -9.90 61.72
CA LEU A 17 21.25 -9.46 61.08
C LEU A 17 21.17 -9.00 59.61
N VAL A 18 21.13 -7.68 59.44
CA VAL A 18 21.64 -7.02 58.23
C VAL A 18 23.16 -7.18 58.23
N LEU A 19 23.65 -8.23 57.56
CA LEU A 19 25.04 -8.29 57.10
C LEU A 19 25.12 -7.40 55.85
N ILE A 20 25.79 -6.26 56.02
CA ILE A 20 26.25 -5.41 54.94
C ILE A 20 27.32 -6.21 54.18
N GLY A 21 26.86 -7.02 53.24
CA GLY A 21 27.71 -7.64 52.24
C GLY A 21 27.97 -6.63 51.14
N CYS A 22 29.23 -6.27 50.94
CA CYS A 22 29.71 -5.65 49.70
C CYS A 22 29.35 -6.59 48.55
N GLY A 23 28.18 -6.36 47.93
CA GLY A 23 27.77 -7.05 46.73
C GLY A 23 28.62 -6.56 45.58
N SER A 24 29.60 -7.35 45.17
CA SER A 24 30.22 -7.25 43.87
C SER A 24 29.10 -7.09 42.84
N THR A 25 29.05 -5.96 42.15
CA THR A 25 28.31 -5.84 40.90
C THR A 25 28.98 -6.77 39.90
N THR A 26 28.61 -8.04 39.92
CA THR A 26 28.75 -8.90 38.76
C THR A 26 27.87 -8.27 37.70
N THR A 27 28.49 -7.50 36.80
CA THR A 27 27.94 -7.18 35.50
C THR A 27 27.55 -8.50 34.85
N GLN A 28 26.29 -8.87 34.98
CA GLN A 28 25.74 -10.00 34.26
C GLN A 28 25.80 -9.59 32.79
N ALA A 29 26.69 -10.23 32.04
CA ALA A 29 26.74 -10.08 30.59
C ALA A 29 25.30 -10.25 30.06
N PRO A 30 24.87 -9.45 29.07
CA PRO A 30 23.57 -9.65 28.45
C PRO A 30 23.46 -11.13 28.09
N GLN A 31 22.54 -11.85 28.73
CA GLN A 31 22.20 -13.18 28.27
C GLN A 31 21.80 -12.99 26.80
N PRO A 32 22.38 -13.77 25.86
CA PRO A 32 21.97 -13.67 24.47
C PRO A 32 20.45 -13.82 24.46
N GLN A 33 19.75 -12.75 24.11
CA GLN A 33 18.31 -12.77 23.93
C GLN A 33 18.06 -13.91 22.96
N GLN A 34 17.55 -15.03 23.47
CA GLN A 34 17.22 -16.18 22.66
C GLN A 34 16.21 -15.64 21.66
N ALA A 35 16.63 -15.49 20.41
CA ALA A 35 15.72 -15.19 19.32
C ALA A 35 14.74 -16.34 19.31
N THR A 36 13.57 -16.15 19.93
CA THR A 36 12.48 -17.10 19.91
C THR A 36 12.00 -17.13 18.48
N THR A 37 12.57 -18.03 17.68
CA THR A 37 12.05 -18.35 16.37
C THR A 37 10.61 -18.83 16.57
N ALA A 38 9.64 -18.01 16.15
CA ALA A 38 8.25 -18.40 16.16
C ALA A 38 8.11 -19.75 15.42
N PRO A 39 7.32 -20.72 15.93
CA PRO A 39 7.12 -21.98 15.25
C PRO A 39 6.64 -21.74 13.80
N ALA A 40 7.11 -22.54 12.85
CA ALA A 40 6.80 -22.34 11.41
C ALA A 40 5.29 -22.28 11.09
N ALA A 41 4.45 -22.90 11.93
CA ALA A 41 2.99 -22.82 11.84
C ALA A 41 2.44 -21.42 12.13
N ASP A 42 3.02 -20.70 13.09
CA ASP A 42 2.63 -19.33 13.47
C ASP A 42 3.00 -18.33 12.37
N VAL A 43 4.17 -18.52 11.74
CA VAL A 43 4.61 -17.74 10.57
C VAL A 43 3.68 -17.99 9.37
N THR A 44 3.33 -19.24 9.09
CA THR A 44 2.44 -19.60 7.97
C THR A 44 1.05 -18.99 8.14
N LYS A 45 0.51 -19.05 9.37
CA LYS A 45 -0.76 -18.40 9.70
C LYS A 45 -0.67 -16.88 9.53
N SER A 46 0.40 -16.26 10.01
CA SER A 46 0.62 -14.82 9.88
C SER A 46 0.67 -14.37 8.41
N ILE A 47 1.31 -15.14 7.53
CA ILE A 47 1.33 -14.86 6.08
C ILE A 47 -0.08 -14.97 5.48
N ALA A 48 -0.85 -15.99 5.85
CA ALA A 48 -2.22 -16.15 5.38
C ALA A 48 -3.12 -14.99 5.85
N ASP A 49 -2.99 -14.58 7.11
CA ASP A 49 -3.73 -13.45 7.68
C ASP A 49 -3.37 -12.14 6.98
N ILE A 50 -2.08 -11.88 6.73
CA ILE A 50 -1.62 -10.72 5.94
C ILE A 50 -2.24 -10.76 4.54
N LYS A 51 -2.16 -11.89 3.84
CA LYS A 51 -2.72 -12.04 2.49
C LYS A 51 -4.23 -11.82 2.48
N ALA A 52 -4.94 -12.23 3.54
CA ALA A 52 -6.39 -12.08 3.65
C ALA A 52 -6.85 -10.62 3.79
N VAL A 53 -6.01 -9.76 4.38
CA VAL A 53 -6.31 -8.32 4.56
C VAL A 53 -5.79 -7.45 3.41
N LEU A 54 -4.92 -7.97 2.55
CA LEU A 54 -4.46 -7.24 1.38
C LEU A 54 -5.62 -6.94 0.42
N PRO A 55 -5.63 -5.75 -0.20
CA PRO A 55 -6.66 -5.41 -1.16
C PRO A 55 -6.64 -6.36 -2.36
N LYS A 56 -7.85 -6.73 -2.81
CA LYS A 56 -8.12 -7.34 -4.12
C LYS A 56 -8.24 -6.22 -5.17
N PHE A 57 -8.85 -6.47 -6.33
CA PHE A 57 -8.94 -5.47 -7.42
C PHE A 57 -9.77 -4.21 -7.11
N ALA A 58 -10.81 -4.28 -6.27
CA ALA A 58 -11.75 -3.16 -6.12
C ALA A 58 -11.10 -1.86 -5.59
N ILE A 59 -10.22 -1.98 -4.58
CA ILE A 59 -9.54 -0.82 -3.97
C ILE A 59 -8.45 -0.25 -4.91
N PRO A 60 -7.51 -1.05 -5.44
CA PRO A 60 -6.54 -0.62 -6.44
C PRO A 60 -7.16 -0.07 -7.71
N MET A 61 -8.32 -0.56 -8.16
CA MET A 61 -8.96 -0.02 -9.37
C MET A 61 -9.52 1.39 -9.16
N ARG A 62 -9.87 1.77 -7.93
CA ARG A 62 -10.16 3.17 -7.59
C ARG A 62 -8.91 4.03 -7.74
N GLU A 63 -7.79 3.58 -7.18
CA GLU A 63 -6.49 4.26 -7.30
C GLU A 63 -6.03 4.38 -8.77
N VAL A 64 -6.22 3.34 -9.58
CA VAL A 64 -5.93 3.37 -11.01
C VAL A 64 -6.77 4.42 -11.72
N GLY A 65 -8.08 4.48 -11.43
CA GLY A 65 -8.98 5.48 -12.01
C GLY A 65 -8.56 6.90 -11.67
N ASP A 66 -8.35 7.17 -10.38
CA ASP A 66 -7.99 8.51 -9.90
C ASP A 66 -6.65 8.99 -10.49
N ARG A 67 -5.67 8.10 -10.60
CA ARG A 67 -4.38 8.39 -11.25
C ARG A 67 -4.53 8.61 -12.75
N PHE A 68 -5.32 7.78 -13.43
CA PHE A 68 -5.57 7.92 -14.85
C PHE A 68 -6.24 9.26 -15.18
N ASP A 69 -7.23 9.68 -14.38
CA ASP A 69 -7.90 10.96 -14.56
C ASP A 69 -6.94 12.14 -14.33
N ASN A 70 -6.21 12.14 -13.22
CA ASN A 70 -5.26 13.22 -12.89
C ASN A 70 -4.10 13.33 -13.88
N MET A 71 -3.63 12.20 -14.43
CA MET A 71 -2.57 12.16 -15.44
C MET A 71 -2.93 12.96 -16.70
N TYR A 72 -4.21 12.97 -17.08
CA TYR A 72 -4.68 13.76 -18.22
C TYR A 72 -4.43 15.25 -18.03
N PHE A 73 -4.82 15.77 -16.87
CA PHE A 73 -4.67 17.18 -16.54
C PHE A 73 -3.21 17.57 -16.34
N ALA A 74 -2.40 16.67 -15.76
CA ALA A 74 -0.96 16.87 -15.63
C ALA A 74 -0.28 17.06 -17.00
N ALA A 75 -0.53 16.14 -17.95
CA ALA A 75 0.01 16.26 -19.30
C ALA A 75 -0.51 17.52 -20.02
N LYS A 76 -1.81 17.80 -19.92
CA LYS A 76 -2.43 19.00 -20.52
C LYS A 76 -1.85 20.30 -19.95
N GLY A 77 -1.58 20.33 -18.65
CA GLY A 77 -0.99 21.47 -17.97
C GLY A 77 0.54 21.57 -18.13
N GLY A 78 1.18 20.59 -18.79
CA GLY A 78 2.63 20.55 -18.97
C GLY A 78 3.42 20.15 -17.72
N ASN A 79 2.74 19.58 -16.72
CA ASN A 79 3.36 18.96 -15.55
C ASN A 79 3.71 17.51 -15.87
N TRP A 80 4.79 17.32 -16.64
CA TRP A 80 5.15 16.01 -17.18
C TRP A 80 5.74 15.06 -16.14
N ALA A 81 6.36 15.57 -15.08
CA ALA A 81 6.75 14.78 -13.93
C ALA A 81 5.51 14.18 -13.23
N LEU A 82 4.46 14.99 -13.03
CA LEU A 82 3.22 14.50 -12.45
C LEU A 82 2.53 13.48 -13.36
N ALA A 83 2.53 13.69 -14.68
CA ALA A 83 2.02 12.69 -15.62
C ALA A 83 2.80 11.36 -15.53
N ALA A 84 4.13 11.42 -15.51
CA ALA A 84 5.00 10.25 -15.36
C ALA A 84 4.79 9.55 -14.00
N TYR A 85 4.67 10.33 -12.92
CA TYR A 85 4.36 9.86 -11.57
C TYR A 85 3.03 9.11 -11.55
N MET A 86 1.96 9.70 -12.09
CA MET A 86 0.64 9.08 -12.13
C MET A 86 0.67 7.75 -12.88
N SER A 87 1.35 7.67 -14.02
CA SER A 87 1.51 6.42 -14.76
C SER A 87 2.31 5.35 -13.99
N LYS A 88 3.49 5.71 -13.45
CA LYS A 88 4.36 4.81 -12.65
C LYS A 88 3.58 4.15 -11.52
N TYR A 89 2.86 4.95 -10.74
CA TYR A 89 2.14 4.47 -9.57
C TYR A 89 0.76 3.90 -9.89
N MET A 90 0.18 4.21 -11.06
CA MET A 90 -1.01 3.50 -11.57
C MET A 90 -0.70 2.01 -11.77
N ASN A 91 0.46 1.67 -12.33
CA ASN A 91 0.89 0.26 -12.39
C ASN A 91 1.07 -0.35 -11.00
N GLY A 92 1.82 0.36 -10.15
CA GLY A 92 2.17 -0.09 -8.81
C GLY A 92 0.97 -0.31 -7.89
N ALA A 93 -0.11 0.46 -8.07
CA ALA A 93 -1.36 0.31 -7.31
C ALA A 93 -1.91 -1.13 -7.38
N MET A 94 -1.71 -1.83 -8.51
CA MET A 94 -2.23 -3.18 -8.70
C MET A 94 -1.36 -4.28 -8.09
N ASN A 95 -0.16 -3.98 -7.59
CA ASN A 95 0.77 -4.97 -7.05
C ASN A 95 0.15 -5.92 -6.01
N PRO A 96 -0.70 -5.47 -5.05
CA PRO A 96 -1.34 -6.39 -4.10
C PRO A 96 -2.17 -7.49 -4.76
N ALA A 97 -2.76 -7.21 -5.93
CA ALA A 97 -3.56 -8.16 -6.66
C ALA A 97 -2.75 -9.32 -7.24
N SER A 98 -1.43 -9.16 -7.42
CA SER A 98 -0.55 -10.28 -7.80
C SER A 98 -0.54 -11.40 -6.76
N LEU A 99 -0.80 -11.07 -5.49
CA LEU A 99 -0.89 -12.03 -4.40
C LEU A 99 -2.34 -12.47 -4.18
N THR A 100 -3.29 -11.52 -4.19
CA THR A 100 -4.67 -11.77 -3.78
C THR A 100 -5.58 -12.30 -4.90
N LYS A 101 -5.24 -12.02 -6.17
CA LYS A 101 -5.99 -12.35 -7.39
C LYS A 101 -5.03 -12.67 -8.56
N PRO A 102 -4.16 -13.70 -8.43
CA PRO A 102 -3.07 -13.96 -9.39
C PRO A 102 -3.55 -14.29 -10.80
N ASP A 103 -4.68 -14.99 -10.93
CA ASP A 103 -5.24 -15.38 -12.23
C ASP A 103 -5.71 -14.13 -13.00
N GLU A 104 -6.39 -13.20 -12.32
CA GLU A 104 -6.85 -11.94 -12.92
C GLU A 104 -5.70 -10.93 -13.11
N TYR A 105 -4.65 -10.98 -12.28
CA TYR A 105 -3.50 -10.08 -12.37
C TYR A 105 -2.75 -10.21 -13.70
N GLY A 106 -2.74 -11.39 -14.32
CA GLY A 106 -2.20 -11.58 -15.67
C GLY A 106 -2.86 -10.65 -16.70
N ALA A 107 -4.19 -10.49 -16.63
CA ALA A 107 -4.93 -9.61 -17.52
C ALA A 107 -4.56 -8.13 -17.32
N TRP A 108 -4.38 -7.70 -16.06
CA TRP A 108 -3.88 -6.35 -15.77
C TRP A 108 -2.49 -6.11 -16.36
N LYS A 109 -1.56 -7.05 -16.15
CA LYS A 109 -0.19 -6.93 -16.66
C LYS A 109 -0.18 -6.79 -18.18
N SER A 110 -0.93 -7.65 -18.89
CA SER A 110 -1.07 -7.57 -20.35
C SER A 110 -1.72 -6.27 -20.81
N PHE A 111 -2.75 -5.79 -20.10
CA PHE A 111 -3.37 -4.49 -20.37
C PHE A 111 -2.35 -3.35 -20.24
N TYR A 112 -1.61 -3.29 -19.13
CA TYR A 112 -0.69 -2.21 -18.86
C TYR A 112 0.45 -2.17 -19.90
N THR A 113 1.16 -3.29 -20.10
CA THR A 113 2.28 -3.35 -21.06
C THR A 113 1.81 -3.20 -22.51
N GLY A 114 0.61 -3.71 -22.83
CA GLY A 114 0.09 -3.67 -24.20
C GLY A 114 -0.56 -2.35 -24.60
N SER A 115 -1.07 -1.58 -23.63
CA SER A 115 -1.92 -0.42 -23.91
C SER A 115 -1.33 0.91 -23.43
N VAL A 116 -0.54 0.91 -22.35
CA VAL A 116 -0.06 2.15 -21.71
C VAL A 116 1.29 2.59 -22.26
N ASP A 117 2.04 1.70 -22.92
CA ASP A 117 3.35 2.02 -23.50
C ASP A 117 3.37 3.23 -24.46
N PRO A 118 2.44 3.38 -25.42
CA PRO A 118 2.37 4.58 -26.27
C PRO A 118 2.13 5.85 -25.47
N LEU A 119 1.29 5.78 -24.44
CA LEU A 119 1.01 6.89 -23.54
C LEU A 119 2.28 7.31 -22.77
N ASN A 120 3.03 6.34 -22.25
CA ASN A 120 4.30 6.59 -21.56
C ASN A 120 5.36 7.22 -22.47
N LYS A 121 5.42 6.78 -23.74
CA LYS A 121 6.30 7.40 -24.74
C LYS A 121 5.92 8.85 -25.02
N ALA A 122 4.62 9.16 -25.10
CA ALA A 122 4.14 10.52 -25.28
C ALA A 122 4.46 11.42 -24.07
N ILE A 123 4.34 10.90 -22.84
CA ILE A 123 4.78 11.60 -21.62
C ILE A 123 6.29 11.92 -21.71
N ALA A 124 7.12 10.92 -22.02
CA ALA A 124 8.56 11.09 -22.12
C ALA A 124 8.95 12.12 -23.21
N ALA A 125 8.20 12.17 -24.30
CA ALA A 125 8.41 13.12 -25.39
C ALA A 125 7.78 14.50 -25.14
N LYS A 126 7.00 14.67 -24.06
CA LYS A 126 6.20 15.88 -23.77
C LYS A 126 5.26 16.25 -24.92
N ASP A 127 4.75 15.25 -25.63
CA ASP A 127 3.87 15.41 -26.78
C ASP A 127 2.43 15.23 -26.33
N PHE A 128 1.75 16.36 -26.09
CA PHE A 128 0.36 16.32 -25.65
C PHE A 128 -0.60 15.78 -26.71
N ALA A 129 -0.33 16.00 -28.00
CA ALA A 129 -1.21 15.50 -29.06
C ALA A 129 -1.14 13.97 -29.17
N ALA A 130 0.08 13.41 -29.13
CA ALA A 130 0.27 11.97 -29.05
C ALA A 130 -0.32 11.39 -27.74
N PHE A 131 -0.13 12.09 -26.62
CA PHE A 131 -0.68 11.69 -25.33
C PHE A 131 -2.21 11.64 -25.35
N ASP A 132 -2.90 12.68 -25.84
CA ASP A 132 -4.37 12.76 -25.87
C ASP A 132 -4.97 11.62 -26.70
N LYS A 133 -4.33 11.30 -27.84
CA LYS A 133 -4.71 10.15 -28.68
C LYS A 133 -4.54 8.83 -27.92
N SER A 134 -3.36 8.57 -27.36
CA SER A 134 -3.10 7.32 -26.62
C SER A 134 -3.93 7.20 -25.34
N TYR A 135 -4.25 8.31 -24.69
CA TYR A 135 -5.15 8.37 -23.54
C TYR A 135 -6.55 7.87 -23.91
N GLY A 136 -7.10 8.32 -25.04
CA GLY A 136 -8.39 7.84 -25.54
C GLY A 136 -8.37 6.34 -25.88
N GLU A 137 -7.27 5.84 -26.44
CA GLU A 137 -7.08 4.41 -26.72
C GLU A 137 -7.05 3.58 -25.42
N VAL A 138 -6.32 4.03 -24.40
CA VAL A 138 -6.28 3.37 -23.08
C VAL A 138 -7.67 3.40 -22.43
N LEU A 139 -8.39 4.52 -22.46
CA LEU A 139 -9.75 4.64 -21.95
C LEU A 139 -10.70 3.59 -22.57
N ASN A 140 -10.61 3.40 -23.88
CA ASN A 140 -11.39 2.37 -24.58
C ASN A 140 -11.01 0.95 -24.11
N LYS A 141 -9.72 0.69 -23.87
CA LYS A 141 -9.24 -0.59 -23.35
C LYS A 141 -9.66 -0.83 -21.89
N CYS A 142 -9.70 0.21 -21.05
CA CYS A 142 -10.24 0.13 -19.69
C CYS A 142 -11.70 -0.34 -19.74
N ASN A 143 -12.52 0.31 -20.57
CA ASN A 143 -13.93 -0.04 -20.74
C ASN A 143 -14.12 -1.46 -21.29
N ALA A 144 -13.27 -1.90 -22.24
CA ALA A 144 -13.30 -3.27 -22.75
C ALA A 144 -12.99 -4.30 -21.65
N CYS A 145 -11.96 -4.05 -20.82
CA CYS A 145 -11.59 -4.91 -19.71
C CYS A 145 -12.72 -5.00 -18.66
N HIS A 146 -13.30 -3.86 -18.28
CA HIS A 146 -14.45 -3.82 -17.36
C HIS A 146 -15.64 -4.61 -17.92
N SER A 147 -15.93 -4.47 -19.21
CA SER A 147 -17.01 -5.25 -19.84
C SER A 147 -16.72 -6.76 -19.83
N ALA A 148 -15.51 -7.16 -20.22
CA ALA A 148 -15.10 -8.57 -20.31
C ALA A 148 -15.10 -9.28 -18.95
N THR A 149 -14.94 -8.52 -17.86
CA THR A 149 -14.90 -9.04 -16.49
C THR A 149 -16.22 -8.91 -15.75
N GLY A 150 -17.31 -8.52 -16.44
CA GLY A 150 -18.66 -8.42 -15.86
C GLY A 150 -18.96 -7.09 -15.16
N TYR A 151 -18.05 -6.12 -15.21
CA TYR A 151 -18.16 -4.79 -14.61
C TYR A 151 -18.54 -3.71 -15.63
N LYS A 152 -19.33 -4.03 -16.67
CA LYS A 152 -19.74 -3.09 -17.73
C LYS A 152 -20.44 -1.81 -17.23
N PHE A 153 -21.00 -1.85 -16.01
CA PHE A 153 -21.61 -0.69 -15.36
C PHE A 153 -20.57 0.35 -14.88
N ILE A 154 -19.29 -0.03 -14.80
CA ILE A 154 -18.16 0.87 -14.57
C ILE A 154 -17.69 1.40 -15.93
N LYS A 155 -18.51 2.26 -16.54
CA LYS A 155 -18.19 2.90 -17.81
C LYS A 155 -17.43 4.20 -17.58
N LEU A 156 -16.15 4.21 -17.95
CA LEU A 156 -15.30 5.39 -17.88
C LEU A 156 -15.58 6.31 -19.08
N VAL A 157 -15.54 7.61 -18.82
CA VAL A 157 -15.61 8.68 -19.82
C VAL A 157 -14.42 9.61 -19.60
N LYS A 158 -14.04 10.37 -20.64
CA LYS A 158 -12.97 11.36 -20.50
C LYS A 158 -13.39 12.41 -19.47
N PRO A 159 -12.60 12.64 -18.41
CA PRO A 159 -12.97 13.58 -17.36
C PRO A 159 -12.93 15.03 -17.88
N THR A 160 -13.80 15.88 -17.34
CA THR A 160 -13.82 17.33 -17.61
C THR A 160 -13.16 18.13 -16.49
N VAL A 161 -12.98 17.51 -15.32
CA VAL A 161 -12.28 18.04 -14.13
C VAL A 161 -11.39 16.96 -13.53
N PRO A 162 -10.26 17.30 -12.90
CA PRO A 162 -9.41 16.32 -12.22
C PRO A 162 -10.10 15.75 -10.99
N THR A 163 -9.70 14.54 -10.58
CA THR A 163 -10.15 13.92 -9.33
C THR A 163 -9.54 14.63 -8.13
N ASP A 164 -8.26 15.01 -8.22
CA ASP A 164 -7.62 15.86 -7.22
C ASP A 164 -7.83 17.34 -7.57
N VAL A 165 -8.72 18.00 -6.83
CA VAL A 165 -9.05 19.41 -7.03
C VAL A 165 -8.08 20.37 -6.34
N HIS A 166 -7.14 19.87 -5.54
CA HIS A 166 -6.17 20.70 -4.81
C HIS A 166 -4.79 20.72 -5.48
N ALA A 167 -4.53 19.84 -6.45
CA ALA A 167 -3.28 19.79 -7.17
C ALA A 167 -3.15 20.91 -8.21
N ASP A 168 -1.96 21.52 -8.28
CA ASP A 168 -1.59 22.40 -9.39
C ASP A 168 -1.03 21.57 -10.56
N PHE A 169 -1.87 21.40 -11.59
CA PHE A 169 -1.50 20.66 -12.80
C PHE A 169 -0.67 21.49 -13.80
N THR A 170 -0.46 22.78 -13.53
CA THR A 170 0.19 23.71 -14.46
C THR A 170 1.68 23.94 -14.18
N GLU A 171 2.16 23.46 -13.02
CA GLU A 171 3.57 23.46 -12.65
C GLU A 171 4.41 22.73 -13.72
N LYS A 172 5.32 23.45 -14.38
CA LYS A 172 6.13 22.89 -15.47
C LYS A 172 7.21 22.00 -14.89
N SER A 173 7.30 20.78 -15.41
CA SER A 173 8.25 19.79 -14.92
C SER A 173 8.66 18.83 -16.03
N GLU A 174 9.76 18.12 -15.81
CA GLU A 174 10.31 17.14 -16.73
C GLU A 174 9.94 15.71 -16.28
N PRO A 175 9.67 14.76 -17.20
CA PRO A 175 9.36 13.38 -16.84
C PRO A 175 10.38 12.72 -15.89
N GLY A 176 11.64 13.17 -15.94
CA GLY A 176 12.74 12.67 -15.12
C GLY A 176 12.79 13.20 -13.69
N ASP A 177 11.96 14.17 -13.32
CA ASP A 177 11.95 14.77 -11.97
C ASP A 177 11.29 13.85 -10.93
N VAL A 178 10.62 12.79 -11.37
CA VAL A 178 10.06 11.76 -10.49
C VAL A 178 11.20 11.02 -9.78
N PRO A 179 11.26 11.04 -8.44
CA PRO A 179 12.29 10.31 -7.70
C PRO A 179 12.28 8.81 -8.05
N LYS A 180 13.48 8.22 -8.06
CA LYS A 180 13.68 6.80 -8.39
C LYS A 180 13.00 5.91 -7.36
#